data_AF-A0A3M1DE38-F1
#
_entry.id   AF-A0A3M1DE38-F1
#
_cell.length_a   1.000
_cell.length_b   1.000
_cell.length_c   1.000
_cell.angle_alpha   90.00
_cell.angle_beta   90.00
_cell.angle_gamma   90.00
#
_symmetry.space_group_name_H-M   'P 1'
#
loop_
_entity.id
_entity.type
_entity.pdbx_description
1 polymer ?
#
loop_
_entity_poly.entity_id
_entity_poly.type
_entity_poly.pdbx_seq_one_letter_code
_entity_poly.pdbx_strand_id
1 'polypeptide(L)' 'EEAEGAHHWIVENCGFCLGRTTTASCCHLMGGLLQATLAWFTGRGISVSETACIANGAPYCILQVEPGV' A
#
# COMPACT_ATOMS: atom_id res chain seq x y z
N GLU A 1 -4.74 -17.29 5.22
CA GLU A 1 -4.92 -16.97 6.65
C GLU A 1 -4.68 -15.48 6.78
N GLU A 2 -5.70 -14.70 7.16
CA GLU A 2 -5.56 -13.25 7.39
C GLU A 2 -4.89 -13.09 8.77
N ALA A 3 -3.66 -12.58 8.80
CA ALA A 3 -2.94 -12.38 10.06
C ALA A 3 -3.71 -11.36 10.93
N GLU A 4 -3.98 -11.70 12.19
CA GLU A 4 -4.61 -10.76 13.13
C GLU A 4 -3.80 -9.45 13.19
N GLY A 5 -4.40 -8.35 12.71
CA GLY A 5 -3.77 -7.02 12.68
C GLY A 5 -3.30 -6.55 11.30
N ALA A 6 -3.40 -7.37 10.25
CA ALA A 6 -3.19 -6.92 8.88
C ALA A 6 -4.44 -6.17 8.36
N HIS A 7 -4.23 -4.96 7.84
CA HIS A 7 -5.28 -4.15 7.22
C HIS A 7 -4.95 -3.89 5.74
N HIS A 8 -5.95 -3.97 4.86
CA HIS A 8 -5.80 -3.58 3.46
C HIS A 8 -6.37 -2.19 3.22
N TRP A 9 -5.54 -1.29 2.72
CA TRP A 9 -5.99 -0.03 2.15
C TRP A 9 -6.18 -0.18 0.65
N ILE A 10 -7.44 -0.18 0.23
CA ILE A 10 -7.84 -0.26 -1.16
C ILE A 10 -7.92 1.15 -1.74
N VAL A 11 -7.19 1.37 -2.83
CA VAL A 11 -7.18 2.63 -3.59
C VAL A 11 -7.76 2.36 -4.98
N GLU A 12 -9.04 2.68 -5.14
CA GLU A 12 -9.79 2.39 -6.36
C GLU A 12 -9.32 3.20 -7.56
N ASN A 13 -8.91 4.45 -7.32
CA ASN A 13 -8.40 5.36 -8.35
C ASN A 13 -7.07 5.98 -7.92
N CYS A 14 -5.98 5.26 -8.15
CA CYS A 14 -4.65 5.70 -7.74
C CYS A 14 -4.12 6.80 -8.66
N GLY A 15 -4.04 8.04 -8.16
CA GLY A 15 -3.52 9.19 -8.91
C GLY A 15 -2.05 9.07 -9.33
N PHE A 16 -1.29 8.11 -8.77
CA PHE A 16 0.09 7.85 -9.16
C PHE A 16 0.22 6.77 -10.25
N CYS A 17 -0.65 5.76 -10.22
CA CYS A 17 -0.54 4.58 -11.07
C CYS A 17 -1.49 4.59 -12.28
N LEU A 18 -2.54 5.41 -12.24
CA LEU A 18 -3.51 5.49 -13.33
C LEU A 18 -2.82 5.91 -14.62
N GLY A 19 -3.04 5.15 -15.70
CA GLY A 19 -2.42 5.40 -17.01
C GLY A 19 -0.96 4.96 -17.15
N ARG A 20 -0.37 4.32 -16.12
CA ARG A 20 0.94 3.67 -16.23
C ARG A 20 0.80 2.20 -16.59
N THR A 21 1.85 1.63 -17.19
CA THR A 21 1.97 0.18 -17.42
C THR A 21 3.33 -0.28 -16.91
N THR A 22 3.33 -1.25 -16.00
CA THR A 22 4.54 -1.80 -15.38
C THR A 22 4.43 -3.31 -15.24
N THR A 23 5.58 -3.99 -15.16
CA THR A 23 5.62 -5.45 -14.92
C THR A 23 5.57 -5.81 -13.44
N ALA A 24 5.73 -4.83 -12.55
CA ALA A 24 5.72 -5.01 -11.10
C ALA A 24 5.02 -3.82 -10.41
N SER A 25 4.61 -4.04 -9.16
CA SER A 25 4.16 -3.01 -8.23
C SER A 25 5.16 -1.85 -8.18
N CYS A 26 4.67 -0.61 -8.28
CA CYS A 26 5.52 0.56 -8.49
C CYS A 26 5.22 1.72 -7.55
N CYS A 27 4.18 1.64 -6.72
CA CYS A 27 3.70 2.75 -5.90
C CYS A 27 4.45 2.87 -4.56
N HIS A 28 5.78 2.84 -4.61
CA HIS A 28 6.65 3.00 -3.44
C HIS A 28 6.42 4.33 -2.71
N LEU A 29 6.09 5.39 -3.48
CA LEU A 29 5.78 6.70 -2.91
C LEU A 29 4.53 6.65 -2.01
N MET A 30 3.44 6.03 -2.49
CA MET A 30 2.21 5.92 -1.70
C MET A 30 2.42 5.03 -0.48
N GLY A 31 3.11 3.90 -0.65
CA GLY A 31 3.46 3.01 0.46
C GLY A 31 4.26 3.72 1.55
N GLY A 32 5.34 4.39 1.16
CA GLY A 32 6.19 5.14 2.10
C GLY A 32 5.46 6.30 2.77
N LEU A 33 4.62 7.04 2.04
CA LEU A 33 3.84 8.14 2.59
C LEU A 33 2.84 7.63 3.64
N LEU A 34 2.12 6.55 3.33
CA LEU A 34 1.20 5.92 4.28
C LEU A 34 1.93 5.44 5.52
N GLN A 35 3.04 4.73 5.34
CA GLN A 35 3.84 4.19 6.43
C GLN A 35 4.30 5.29 7.38
N ALA A 36 4.88 6.37 6.84
CA ALA A 36 5.35 7.50 7.62
C ALA A 36 4.19 8.19 8.37
N THR A 37 3.04 8.35 7.70
CA THR A 37 1.86 9.00 8.29
C THR A 37 1.29 8.19 9.45
N LEU A 38 1.14 6.87 9.27
CA LEU A 38 0.62 5.98 10.33
C LEU A 38 1.61 5.86 11.48
N ALA A 39 2.91 5.76 11.21
CA ALA A 39 3.92 5.73 12.25
C ALA A 39 3.91 7.03 13.07
N TRP A 40 3.80 8.19 12.41
CA TRP A 40 3.66 9.48 13.09
C TRP A 40 2.40 9.57 13.94
N PHE A 41 1.25 9.14 13.41
CA PHE A 41 -0.04 9.22 14.10
C PHE A 41 -0.15 8.25 15.29
N THR A 42 0.36 7.03 15.14
CA THR A 42 0.23 5.97 16.15
C THR A 42 1.38 5.96 17.16
N GLY A 43 2.51 6.57 16.83
CA GLY A 43 3.75 6.46 17.61
C GLY A 43 4.34 5.04 17.64
N ARG A 44 3.91 4.14 16.74
CA ARG A 44 4.35 2.75 16.66
C ARG A 44 5.09 2.49 15.35
N GLY A 45 5.90 1.43 15.34
CA GLY A 45 6.40 0.86 14.10
C GLY A 45 5.23 0.40 13.24
N ILE A 46 5.21 0.79 11.97
CA ILE A 46 4.22 0.36 10.98
C ILE A 46 4.98 -0.09 9.74
N SER A 47 4.59 -1.21 9.16
CA SER A 47 5.06 -1.71 7.87
C SER A 47 3.95 -1.56 6.83
N VAL A 48 4.29 -1.08 5.64
CA VAL A 48 3.34 -0.97 4.52
C VAL A 48 3.95 -1.58 3.27
N SER A 49 3.21 -2.48 2.62
CA SER A 49 3.63 -3.15 1.37
C SER A 49 2.53 -3.08 0.31
N GLU A 50 2.89 -2.75 -0.94
CA GLU A 50 1.94 -2.79 -2.07
C GLU A 50 1.79 -4.24 -2.57
N THR A 51 0.58 -4.80 -2.46
CA THR A 51 0.28 -6.19 -2.86
C THR A 51 -0.37 -6.27 -4.24
N ALA A 52 -1.04 -5.21 -4.69
CA ALA A 52 -1.65 -5.12 -6.01
C ALA A 52 -1.56 -3.68 -6.55
N CYS A 53 -1.52 -3.52 -7.88
CA CYS A 53 -1.36 -2.21 -8.51
C CYS A 53 -2.12 -2.12 -9.83
N ILE A 54 -2.89 -1.05 -10.07
CA ILE A 54 -3.57 -0.87 -11.36
C ILE A 54 -2.61 -0.81 -12.55
N ALA A 55 -1.38 -0.34 -12.33
CA ALA A 55 -0.36 -0.27 -13.37
C ALA A 55 0.15 -1.64 -13.83
N ASN A 56 -0.03 -2.70 -13.03
CA ASN A 56 0.36 -4.07 -13.38
C ASN A 56 -0.81 -4.95 -13.86
N GLY A 57 -1.99 -4.35 -14.06
CA GLY A 57 -3.20 -5.03 -14.54
C GLY A 57 -4.16 -5.48 -13.44
N ALA A 58 -3.90 -5.18 -12.16
CA ALA A 58 -4.87 -5.40 -11.10
C ALA A 58 -6.07 -4.43 -11.23
N PRO A 59 -7.27 -4.78 -10.71
CA PRO A 59 -8.42 -3.89 -10.75
C PRO A 59 -8.23 -2.63 -9.90
N TYR A 60 -7.48 -2.74 -8.78
CA TYR A 60 -7.23 -1.67 -7.82
C TYR A 60 -5.80 -1.73 -7.27
N CYS A 61 -5.32 -0.62 -6.71
CA CYS A 61 -4.11 -0.62 -5.90
C CYS A 61 -4.46 -1.08 -4.48
N ILE A 62 -3.67 -1.98 -3.90
CA ILE A 62 -3.86 -2.48 -2.55
C ILE A 62 -2.55 -2.33 -1.78
N LEU A 63 -2.63 -1.66 -0.64
CA LEU A 63 -1.54 -1.53 0.31
C LEU A 63 -1.89 -2.32 1.57
N GLN A 64 -1.07 -3.32 1.90
CA GLN A 64 -1.17 -4.04 3.16
C GLN A 64 -0.43 -3.26 4.25
N VAL A 65 -1.09 -3.08 5.38
CA VAL A 65 -0.59 -2.38 6.57
C VAL A 65 -0.51 -3.38 7.70
N GLU A 66 0.66 -3.45 8.32
CA GLU A 66 0.94 -4.37 9.42
C GLU A 66 1.64 -3.62 10.57
N PRO A 67 1.43 -4.02 11.82
CA PRO A 67 2.25 -3.55 12.94
C PRO A 67 3.73 -3.87 12.65
N GLY A 68 4.59 -2.87 12.75
CA GLY A 68 6.03 -3.06 12.72
C GLY A 68 6.52 -3.66 14.03
N VAL A 69 7.49 -4.59 13.93
CA VAL A 69 8.24 -5.12 15.07
C VAL A 69 9.16 -4.04 15.65
#